data_AF-A0A399GVX5-F1
#
_entry.id   AF-A0A399GVX5-F1
#
_cell.length_a   1.000
_cell.length_b   1.000
_cell.length_c   1.000
_cell.angle_alpha   90.00
_cell.angle_beta   90.00
_cell.angle_gamma   90.00
#
_symmetry.space_group_name_H-M   'P 1'
#
loop_
_entity.id
_entity.type
_entity.pdbx_description
1 polymer ?
#
loop_
_entity_poly.entity_id
_entity_poly.type
_entity_poly.pdbx_seq_one_letter_code
_entity_poly.pdbx_strand_id
1 'polypeptide(L)'
;MAIDRTSAALRLRASTSYRRPDFAPEAATSTAPGDPQTSIEFGKKGISTHKGISSRGPTTRTGSLDRVIDLRLLREDPDRVRASQRARGEDVALVDSLLSADERRRSSGVRFDELRAEQKSLGKLIPKATGDEKAELLKKTGELAAAVKAADAAKDEAKAETDELLLRLGNLVHPDVPVGGEEDFVTLETHGTFRDFDQEGFAPKDHLELGTALGAIDVERGAKVSGSRFYFLTGVGALLELALVNAAIAQATAAGFTPMLTPALVRPQSMAGTGFLGQAAADVYHLEKDDLYLVGTSEVALAAYHMDEIIDADRLPLRYAGFSPCFRREAGSHGKDTRGIFRVHQFDKVEMFSYVKPEDSEAEHQRLLTWEKEWLTALELPFRVIDVATGDLGSSAARKYDCEAWIPTQGKYRELTSTSDCTEFQSRRLAIRMRDEQKVRPLATLNGTLCAVPRTIVALLENHQQSDGSVRVPEVLRPYLGGRELLEPVAK
;
A
#
# COMPACT_ATOMS: atom_id res chain seq x y z
N MET A 1 49.74 39.52 -35.67
CA MET A 1 50.58 39.07 -36.80
C MET A 1 50.84 37.58 -36.59
N ALA A 2 50.00 36.65 -37.03
CA ALA A 2 49.64 36.24 -38.40
C ALA A 2 50.66 35.24 -39.03
N ILE A 3 50.25 33.94 -39.03
CA ILE A 3 50.32 32.91 -40.12
C ILE A 3 51.76 32.44 -40.52
N ASP A 4 52.15 31.17 -40.77
CA ASP A 4 51.47 29.97 -41.31
C ASP A 4 52.25 28.63 -41.08
N ARG A 5 51.51 27.51 -41.30
CA ARG A 5 51.77 26.07 -41.62
C ARG A 5 53.22 25.55 -41.81
N THR A 6 53.59 24.28 -41.55
CA THR A 6 53.09 23.05 -42.23
C THR A 6 53.66 21.73 -41.60
N SER A 7 52.78 20.74 -41.45
CA SER A 7 52.85 19.25 -41.52
C SER A 7 54.16 18.43 -41.41
N ALA A 8 54.12 17.36 -40.59
CA ALA A 8 54.65 16.02 -40.93
C ALA A 8 53.98 14.91 -40.08
N ALA A 9 53.64 13.79 -40.73
CA ALA A 9 52.84 12.68 -40.22
C ALA A 9 53.66 11.59 -39.50
N LEU A 10 53.06 10.88 -38.54
CA LEU A 10 53.49 9.52 -38.18
C LEU A 10 52.27 8.62 -37.90
N ARG A 11 52.17 7.53 -38.66
CA ARG A 11 51.23 6.42 -38.49
C ARG A 11 51.71 5.49 -37.37
N LEU A 12 50.81 4.93 -36.57
CA LEU A 12 51.02 3.61 -35.96
C LEU A 12 49.69 2.87 -35.78
N ARG A 13 49.70 1.62 -36.24
CA ARG A 13 48.57 0.70 -36.37
C ARG A 13 48.24 0.05 -35.03
N ALA A 14 46.95 -0.25 -34.85
CA ALA A 14 46.44 -1.19 -33.88
C ALA A 14 46.79 -2.64 -34.24
N SER A 15 47.26 -3.42 -33.26
CA SER A 15 46.93 -4.85 -33.09
C SER A 15 47.61 -5.39 -31.84
N THR A 16 46.85 -5.74 -30.80
CA THR A 16 47.26 -6.82 -29.89
C THR A 16 46.02 -7.47 -29.26
N SER A 17 45.91 -8.75 -29.56
CA SER A 17 44.89 -9.72 -29.16
C SER A 17 44.86 -9.95 -27.65
N TYR A 18 43.66 -9.88 -27.06
CA TYR A 18 43.37 -10.33 -25.69
C TYR A 18 43.16 -11.85 -25.71
N ARG A 19 44.09 -12.62 -25.13
CA ARG A 19 43.93 -14.07 -24.89
C ARG A 19 43.30 -14.31 -23.52
N ARG A 20 42.27 -15.16 -23.48
CA ARG A 20 41.71 -15.78 -22.26
C ARG A 20 42.74 -16.72 -21.62
N PRO A 21 42.78 -16.88 -20.29
CA PRO A 21 43.42 -18.02 -19.67
C PRO A 21 42.41 -19.15 -19.44
N ASP A 22 42.69 -20.29 -20.06
CA ASP A 22 42.13 -21.60 -19.70
C ASP A 22 42.77 -22.08 -18.38
N PHE A 23 41.95 -22.53 -17.45
CA PHE A 23 42.41 -23.32 -16.29
C PHE A 23 42.09 -24.79 -16.57
N ALA A 24 43.15 -25.60 -16.71
CA ALA A 24 43.09 -27.05 -16.61
C ALA A 24 43.98 -27.51 -15.42
N PRO A 25 43.65 -28.63 -14.75
CA PRO A 25 44.12 -28.94 -13.42
C PRO A 25 45.29 -29.93 -13.40
N GLU A 26 46.14 -29.88 -12.37
CA GLU A 26 47.07 -30.96 -12.02
C GLU A 26 46.77 -31.50 -10.62
N ALA A 27 46.80 -32.83 -10.52
CA ALA A 27 46.47 -33.63 -9.36
C ALA A 27 47.68 -34.47 -8.92
N ALA A 28 47.84 -34.70 -7.60
CA ALA A 28 48.44 -35.90 -6.97
C ALA A 28 48.46 -35.72 -5.44
N THR A 29 48.25 -36.68 -4.52
CA THR A 29 47.72 -38.07 -4.44
C THR A 29 47.66 -38.42 -2.94
N SER A 30 46.97 -39.53 -2.60
CA SER A 30 47.01 -40.34 -1.34
C SER A 30 45.84 -40.08 -0.37
N THR A 31 45.01 -41.02 0.08
CA THR A 31 44.87 -42.49 -0.05
C THR A 31 43.46 -42.85 0.48
N ALA A 32 42.71 -43.73 -0.21
CA ALA A 32 41.44 -44.33 0.24
C ALA A 32 41.71 -45.70 0.94
N PRO A 33 40.73 -46.45 1.54
CA PRO A 33 39.50 -46.90 0.85
C PRO A 33 38.22 -47.03 1.72
N GLY A 34 37.06 -47.17 1.06
CA GLY A 34 35.88 -47.82 1.64
C GLY A 34 34.53 -47.36 1.09
N ASP A 35 34.17 -47.81 -0.11
CA ASP A 35 32.80 -47.77 -0.66
C ASP A 35 32.18 -49.20 -0.50
N PRO A 36 30.85 -49.39 -0.55
CA PRO A 36 30.26 -49.58 -1.86
C PRO A 36 28.85 -48.98 -2.07
N GLN A 37 28.72 -48.42 -3.28
CA GLN A 37 27.52 -48.15 -4.07
C GLN A 37 26.32 -49.08 -3.85
N THR A 38 25.11 -48.54 -3.94
CA THR A 38 24.10 -49.07 -4.86
C THR A 38 23.03 -48.05 -5.24
N SER A 39 22.77 -48.03 -6.55
CA SER A 39 21.77 -47.33 -7.34
C SER A 39 20.33 -47.47 -6.84
N ILE A 40 19.55 -46.40 -6.87
CA ILE A 40 18.10 -46.42 -6.60
C ILE A 40 17.33 -46.36 -7.92
N GLU A 41 16.68 -47.48 -8.25
CA GLU A 41 15.61 -47.61 -9.24
C GLU A 41 14.27 -47.10 -8.69
N PHE A 42 13.44 -46.58 -9.60
CA PHE A 42 12.06 -46.16 -9.33
C PHE A 42 11.14 -47.37 -9.11
N GLY A 43 10.53 -47.46 -7.93
CA GLY A 43 9.50 -48.44 -7.60
C GLY A 43 8.29 -47.81 -6.90
N LYS A 44 7.17 -47.67 -7.62
CA LYS A 44 5.83 -47.40 -7.06
C LYS A 44 5.39 -48.57 -6.17
N LYS A 45 4.93 -48.29 -4.94
CA LYS A 45 3.73 -48.90 -4.32
C LYS A 45 3.56 -48.49 -2.85
N GLY A 46 2.30 -48.27 -2.46
CA GLY A 46 1.82 -48.63 -1.12
C GLY A 46 1.56 -47.47 -0.17
N ILE A 47 0.43 -46.80 -0.36
CA ILE A 47 -0.21 -46.00 0.70
C ILE A 47 -0.69 -46.98 1.78
N SER A 48 -0.21 -46.80 3.00
CA SER A 48 -0.70 -47.45 4.21
C SER A 48 -1.03 -46.36 5.24
N THR A 49 -2.25 -46.45 5.75
CA THR A 49 -2.91 -45.54 6.67
C THR A 49 -2.42 -45.74 8.10
N HIS A 50 -2.06 -44.65 8.80
CA HIS A 50 -2.08 -44.63 10.26
C HIS A 50 -2.57 -43.30 10.83
N LYS A 51 -3.49 -43.46 11.78
CA LYS A 51 -4.21 -42.47 12.58
C LYS A 51 -3.28 -41.68 13.52
N GLY A 52 -3.59 -40.39 13.66
CA GLY A 52 -3.82 -39.74 14.96
C GLY A 52 -2.59 -39.32 15.77
N ILE A 53 -2.22 -38.04 15.65
CA ILE A 53 -1.59 -37.27 16.74
C ILE A 53 -2.29 -35.92 16.83
N SER A 54 -3.02 -35.70 17.92
CA SER A 54 -3.57 -34.39 18.26
C SER A 54 -2.47 -33.51 18.86
N SER A 55 -2.10 -32.43 18.19
CA SER A 55 -1.30 -31.36 18.78
C SER A 55 -2.22 -30.21 19.20
N ARG A 56 -2.44 -30.05 20.51
CA ARG A 56 -2.98 -28.82 21.07
C ARG A 56 -1.88 -27.76 20.99
N GLY A 57 -2.04 -26.78 20.11
CA GLY A 57 -1.21 -25.59 20.06
C GLY A 57 -1.44 -24.66 21.27
N PRO A 58 -0.50 -23.75 21.57
CA PRO A 58 -0.59 -22.86 22.72
C PRO A 58 -1.72 -21.85 22.51
N THR A 59 -2.58 -21.71 23.52
CA THR A 59 -3.69 -20.76 23.53
C THR A 59 -3.16 -19.36 23.87
N THR A 60 -2.78 -18.59 22.86
CA THR A 60 -2.65 -17.14 22.99
C THR A 60 -4.04 -16.57 23.23
N ARG A 61 -4.30 -16.07 24.44
CA ARG A 61 -5.50 -15.27 24.75
C ARG A 61 -5.45 -14.00 23.90
N THR A 62 -6.13 -14.01 22.76
CA THR A 62 -6.46 -12.83 21.98
C THR A 62 -7.46 -12.01 22.78
N GLY A 63 -6.98 -10.97 23.48
CA GLY A 63 -7.85 -9.93 24.00
C GLY A 63 -8.60 -9.31 22.83
N SER A 64 -9.91 -9.54 22.77
CA SER A 64 -10.81 -8.93 21.80
C SER A 64 -10.84 -7.42 22.06
N LEU A 65 -10.24 -6.63 21.17
CA LEU A 65 -10.56 -5.21 21.03
C LEU A 65 -11.36 -5.05 19.73
N ASP A 66 -12.40 -4.22 19.83
CA ASP A 66 -13.34 -3.90 18.76
C ASP A 66 -12.55 -3.46 17.51
N ARG A 67 -12.67 -4.27 16.45
CA ARG A 67 -11.92 -4.14 15.19
C ARG A 67 -12.53 -2.99 14.37
N VAL A 68 -11.75 -2.33 13.51
CA VAL A 68 -12.14 -1.19 12.64
C VAL A 68 -12.25 0.16 13.35
N ILE A 69 -13.38 0.41 14.01
CA ILE A 69 -13.71 1.63 14.75
C ILE A 69 -14.15 1.16 16.13
N ASP A 70 -13.74 1.86 17.18
CA ASP A 70 -14.10 1.49 18.54
C ASP A 70 -15.62 1.48 18.70
N LEU A 71 -16.23 0.30 18.91
CA LEU A 71 -17.68 0.21 19.12
C LEU A 71 -18.09 0.97 20.37
N ARG A 72 -17.17 1.27 21.29
CA ARG A 72 -17.42 2.20 22.39
C ARG A 72 -17.72 3.61 21.88
N LEU A 73 -16.96 4.10 20.91
CA LEU A 73 -17.21 5.41 20.30
C LEU A 73 -18.58 5.43 19.63
N LEU A 74 -18.95 4.36 18.93
CA LEU A 74 -20.28 4.23 18.33
C LEU A 74 -21.40 4.33 19.38
N ARG A 75 -21.20 3.75 20.57
CA ARG A 75 -22.18 3.79 21.67
C ARG A 75 -22.23 5.13 22.39
N GLU A 76 -21.08 5.74 22.63
CA GLU A 76 -20.95 6.98 23.43
C GLU A 76 -21.25 8.23 22.59
N ASP A 77 -20.91 8.22 21.30
CA ASP A 77 -21.08 9.34 20.38
C ASP A 77 -21.46 8.86 18.95
N PRO A 78 -22.66 8.28 18.77
CA PRO A 78 -23.10 7.83 17.45
C PRO A 78 -23.30 8.99 16.46
N ASP A 79 -23.62 10.19 16.94
CA ASP A 79 -23.88 11.35 16.08
C ASP A 79 -22.62 11.81 15.36
N ARG A 80 -21.44 11.73 15.99
CA ARG A 80 -20.16 11.94 15.31
C ARG A 80 -19.93 10.94 14.18
N VAL A 81 -20.27 9.66 14.37
CA VAL A 81 -20.15 8.64 13.31
C VAL A 81 -21.15 8.93 12.17
N ARG A 82 -22.40 9.30 12.50
CA ARG A 82 -23.40 9.72 11.49
C ARG A 82 -22.95 10.94 10.70
N ALA A 83 -22.34 11.93 11.36
CA ALA A 83 -21.80 13.12 10.71
C ALA A 83 -20.68 12.75 9.73
N SER A 84 -19.78 11.85 10.12
CA SER A 84 -18.72 11.33 9.25
C SER A 84 -19.28 10.60 8.03
N GLN A 85 -20.24 9.69 8.22
CA GLN A 85 -20.89 8.99 7.10
C GLN A 85 -21.54 9.97 6.12
N ARG A 86 -22.27 10.96 6.65
CA ARG A 86 -22.92 11.99 5.83
C ARG A 86 -21.91 12.82 5.05
N ALA A 87 -20.80 13.21 5.68
CA ALA A 87 -19.76 14.00 5.04
C ALA A 87 -19.10 13.23 3.88
N ARG A 88 -18.92 11.91 4.02
CA ARG A 88 -18.42 11.03 2.95
C ARG A 88 -19.46 10.72 1.85
N GLY A 89 -20.70 11.17 2.00
CA GLY A 89 -21.79 10.80 1.10
C GLY A 89 -22.23 9.34 1.24
N GLU A 90 -21.90 8.70 2.36
CA GLU A 90 -22.19 7.29 2.64
C GLU A 90 -23.53 7.11 3.39
N ASP A 91 -24.02 5.87 3.42
CA ASP A 91 -25.28 5.54 4.09
C ASP A 91 -25.16 5.70 5.61
N VAL A 92 -25.93 6.65 6.15
CA VAL A 92 -26.02 6.93 7.59
C VAL A 92 -26.78 5.84 8.33
N ALA A 93 -27.70 5.12 7.67
CA ALA A 93 -28.46 4.03 8.28
C ALA A 93 -27.58 2.82 8.67
N LEU A 94 -26.35 2.74 8.13
CA LEU A 94 -25.35 1.78 8.56
C LEU A 94 -25.02 1.93 10.06
N VAL A 95 -24.99 3.16 10.58
CA VAL A 95 -24.69 3.44 11.99
C VAL A 95 -25.76 2.82 12.89
N ASP A 96 -27.04 3.02 12.55
CA ASP A 96 -28.16 2.48 13.31
C ASP A 96 -28.24 0.94 13.22
N SER A 97 -27.97 0.40 12.02
CA SER A 97 -27.86 -1.04 11.80
C SER A 97 -26.76 -1.66 12.67
N LEU A 98 -25.60 -1.01 12.75
CA LEU A 98 -24.47 -1.46 13.55
C LEU A 98 -24.72 -1.35 15.05
N LEU A 99 -25.38 -0.28 15.52
CA LEU A 99 -25.83 -0.15 16.91
C LEU A 99 -26.78 -1.29 17.30
N SER A 100 -27.73 -1.61 16.42
CA SER A 100 -28.67 -2.71 16.61
C SER A 100 -27.97 -4.07 16.67
N ALA A 101 -26.99 -4.29 15.78
CA ALA A 101 -26.16 -5.49 15.77
C ALA A 101 -25.29 -5.61 17.04
N ASP A 102 -24.67 -4.52 17.51
CA ASP A 102 -23.90 -4.54 18.76
C ASP A 102 -24.78 -4.84 19.99
N GLU A 103 -26.01 -4.32 20.04
CA GLU A 103 -26.97 -4.66 21.10
C GLU A 103 -27.33 -6.16 21.07
N ARG A 104 -27.60 -6.73 19.88
CA ARG A 104 -27.79 -8.18 19.72
C ARG A 104 -26.55 -8.97 20.16
N ARG A 105 -25.35 -8.55 19.76
CA ARG A 105 -24.08 -9.20 20.14
C ARG A 105 -23.92 -9.24 21.66
N ARG A 106 -24.17 -8.12 22.34
CA ARG A 106 -24.06 -8.02 23.80
C ARG A 106 -25.13 -8.84 24.51
N SER A 107 -26.40 -8.68 24.15
CA SER A 107 -27.52 -9.38 24.77
C SER A 107 -27.43 -10.90 24.59
N SER A 108 -27.06 -11.39 23.40
CA SER A 108 -26.80 -12.82 23.14
C SER A 108 -25.61 -13.35 23.96
N GLY A 109 -24.56 -12.53 24.14
CA GLY A 109 -23.42 -12.87 25.01
C GLY A 109 -23.83 -13.06 26.48
N VAL A 110 -24.60 -12.12 27.03
CA VAL A 110 -25.14 -12.21 28.39
C VAL A 110 -26.01 -13.45 28.54
N ARG A 111 -26.91 -13.70 27.58
CA ARG A 111 -27.80 -14.87 27.60
C ARG A 111 -27.02 -16.20 27.60
N PHE A 112 -25.97 -16.29 26.80
CA PHE A 112 -25.08 -17.46 26.77
C PHE A 112 -24.41 -17.69 28.13
N ASP A 113 -23.86 -16.63 28.73
CA ASP A 113 -23.16 -16.73 30.02
C ASP A 113 -24.11 -17.11 31.17
N GLU A 114 -25.34 -16.58 31.18
CA GLU A 114 -26.40 -16.96 32.13
C GLU A 114 -26.76 -18.45 32.04
N LEU A 115 -27.08 -18.93 30.83
CA LEU A 115 -27.43 -20.34 30.60
C LEU A 115 -26.29 -21.29 30.96
N ARG A 116 -25.04 -20.89 30.66
CA ARG A 116 -23.85 -21.66 31.00
C ARG A 116 -23.62 -21.71 32.51
N ALA A 117 -23.86 -20.60 33.22
CA ALA A 117 -23.77 -20.54 34.67
C ALA A 117 -24.86 -21.41 35.34
N GLU A 118 -26.08 -21.38 34.82
CA GLU A 118 -27.19 -22.22 35.27
C GLU A 118 -26.89 -23.71 35.07
N GLN A 119 -26.45 -24.10 33.85
CA GLN A 119 -26.05 -25.46 33.53
C GLN A 119 -24.94 -25.97 34.47
N LYS A 120 -23.91 -25.15 34.72
CA LYS A 120 -22.82 -25.49 35.64
C LYS A 120 -23.31 -25.65 37.08
N SER A 121 -24.28 -24.85 37.50
CA SER A 121 -24.84 -24.90 38.85
C SER A 121 -25.68 -26.16 39.06
N LEU A 122 -26.55 -26.50 38.11
CA LEU A 122 -27.34 -27.74 38.12
C LEU A 122 -26.45 -28.99 38.01
N GLY A 123 -25.40 -28.95 37.18
CA GLY A 123 -24.44 -30.04 37.06
C GLY A 123 -23.74 -30.41 38.37
N LYS A 124 -23.59 -29.47 39.31
CA LYS A 124 -23.04 -29.72 40.66
C LYS A 124 -24.01 -30.45 41.60
N LEU A 125 -25.30 -30.43 41.32
CA LEU A 125 -26.34 -31.08 42.13
C LEU A 125 -26.51 -32.56 41.74
N ILE A 126 -26.25 -32.92 40.48
CA ILE A 126 -26.41 -34.28 39.95
C ILE A 126 -25.67 -35.37 40.77
N PRO A 127 -24.41 -35.16 41.22
CA PRO A 127 -23.71 -36.18 42.03
C PRO A 127 -24.33 -36.40 43.41
N LYS A 128 -25.14 -35.46 43.91
CA LYS A 128 -25.75 -35.49 45.24
C LYS A 128 -27.20 -36.00 45.23
N ALA A 129 -27.83 -36.04 44.06
CA ALA A 129 -29.22 -36.47 43.90
C ALA A 129 -29.34 -37.99 43.69
N THR A 130 -30.47 -38.56 44.10
CA THR A 130 -30.78 -39.99 43.97
C THR A 130 -32.19 -40.21 43.45
N GLY A 131 -32.46 -41.37 42.84
CA GLY A 131 -33.81 -41.72 42.37
C GLY A 131 -34.39 -40.72 41.37
N ASP A 132 -35.66 -40.38 41.55
CA ASP A 132 -36.43 -39.52 40.64
C ASP A 132 -35.86 -38.09 40.54
N GLU A 133 -35.32 -37.55 41.64
CA GLU A 133 -34.66 -36.23 41.66
C GLU A 133 -33.46 -36.18 40.71
N LYS A 134 -32.68 -37.27 40.65
CA LYS A 134 -31.55 -37.38 39.73
C LYS A 134 -32.00 -37.44 38.27
N ALA A 135 -33.10 -38.14 38.00
CA ALA A 135 -33.67 -38.24 36.66
C ALA A 135 -34.18 -36.86 36.18
N GLU A 136 -34.85 -36.10 37.04
CA GLU A 136 -35.28 -34.73 36.73
C GLU A 136 -34.10 -33.77 36.50
N LEU A 137 -33.06 -33.82 37.33
CA LEU A 137 -31.87 -33.00 37.17
C LEU A 137 -31.11 -33.32 35.88
N LEU A 138 -31.01 -34.59 35.50
CA LEU A 138 -30.41 -35.02 34.24
C LEU A 138 -31.21 -34.49 33.05
N LYS A 139 -32.55 -34.56 33.10
CA LYS A 139 -33.43 -34.01 32.06
C LYS A 139 -33.25 -32.49 31.91
N LYS A 140 -33.35 -31.73 33.02
CA LYS A 140 -33.15 -30.27 33.02
C LYS A 140 -31.76 -29.86 32.53
N THR A 141 -30.73 -30.61 32.92
CA THR A 141 -29.35 -30.36 32.46
C THR A 141 -29.19 -30.64 30.97
N GLY A 142 -29.87 -31.66 30.44
CA GLY A 142 -29.93 -31.95 29.01
C GLY A 142 -30.63 -30.85 28.20
N GLU A 143 -31.76 -30.34 28.71
CA GLU A 143 -32.48 -29.20 28.12
C GLU A 143 -31.61 -27.94 28.13
N LEU A 144 -30.93 -27.65 29.25
CA LEU A 144 -29.98 -26.54 29.35
C LEU A 144 -28.77 -26.72 28.43
N ALA A 145 -28.28 -27.93 28.23
CA ALA A 145 -27.19 -28.18 27.28
C ALA A 145 -27.60 -27.80 25.85
N ALA A 146 -28.84 -28.12 25.46
CA ALA A 146 -29.39 -27.72 24.17
C ALA A 146 -29.56 -26.19 24.09
N ALA A 147 -30.07 -25.55 25.15
CA ALA A 147 -30.23 -24.09 25.22
C ALA A 147 -28.89 -23.34 25.16
N VAL A 148 -27.86 -23.82 25.87
CA VAL A 148 -26.49 -23.27 25.80
C VAL A 148 -25.93 -23.36 24.39
N LYS A 149 -26.10 -24.50 23.72
CA LYS A 149 -25.65 -24.68 22.34
C LYS A 149 -26.35 -23.71 21.38
N ALA A 150 -27.66 -23.50 21.54
CA ALA A 150 -28.40 -22.55 20.73
C ALA A 150 -27.97 -21.10 21.00
N ALA A 151 -27.73 -20.74 22.26
CA ALA A 151 -27.25 -19.40 22.64
C ALA A 151 -25.82 -19.12 22.14
N ASP A 152 -24.94 -20.13 22.12
CA ASP A 152 -23.60 -20.01 21.56
C ASP A 152 -23.66 -19.72 20.04
N ALA A 153 -24.50 -20.45 19.30
CA ALA A 153 -24.72 -20.21 17.88
C ALA A 153 -25.28 -18.81 17.60
N ALA A 154 -26.29 -18.36 18.37
CA ALA A 154 -26.86 -17.02 18.22
C ALA A 154 -25.87 -15.90 18.57
N LYS A 155 -24.99 -16.13 19.54
CA LYS A 155 -23.90 -15.22 19.90
C LYS A 155 -22.87 -15.14 18.77
N ASP A 156 -22.49 -16.27 18.17
CA ASP A 156 -21.54 -16.30 17.05
C ASP A 156 -22.11 -15.62 15.80
N GLU A 157 -23.41 -15.84 15.51
CA GLU A 157 -24.13 -15.16 14.42
C GLU A 157 -24.18 -13.64 14.64
N ALA A 158 -24.60 -13.19 15.82
CA ALA A 158 -24.65 -11.76 16.15
C ALA A 158 -23.25 -11.11 16.11
N LYS A 159 -22.21 -11.85 16.48
CA LYS A 159 -20.83 -11.39 16.34
C LYS A 159 -20.44 -11.25 14.86
N ALA A 160 -20.73 -12.25 14.03
CA ALA A 160 -20.41 -12.21 12.61
C ALA A 160 -21.11 -11.05 11.90
N GLU A 161 -22.41 -10.84 12.17
CA GLU A 161 -23.18 -9.71 11.65
C GLU A 161 -22.55 -8.36 12.05
N THR A 162 -22.19 -8.21 13.33
CA THR A 162 -21.55 -6.98 13.83
C THR A 162 -20.21 -6.75 13.12
N ASP A 163 -19.37 -7.78 13.00
CA ASP A 163 -18.06 -7.66 12.36
C ASP A 163 -18.19 -7.28 10.86
N GLU A 164 -19.17 -7.83 10.14
CA GLU A 164 -19.44 -7.51 8.74
C GLU A 164 -19.87 -6.05 8.55
N LEU A 165 -20.83 -5.58 9.34
CA LEU A 165 -21.30 -4.19 9.29
C LEU A 165 -20.19 -3.21 9.66
N LEU A 166 -19.38 -3.57 10.64
CA LEU A 166 -18.28 -2.77 11.12
C LEU A 166 -17.19 -2.61 10.06
N LEU A 167 -16.88 -3.66 9.29
CA LEU A 167 -15.92 -3.58 8.17
C LEU A 167 -16.32 -2.60 7.06
N ARG A 168 -17.62 -2.36 6.89
CA ARG A 168 -18.16 -1.42 5.89
C ARG A 168 -17.98 0.04 6.29
N LEU A 169 -17.71 0.33 7.56
CA LEU A 169 -17.53 1.68 8.06
C LEU A 169 -16.14 2.20 7.67
N GLY A 170 -16.11 3.33 6.96
CA GLY A 170 -14.89 4.09 6.67
C GLY A 170 -14.34 4.77 7.92
N ASN A 171 -13.12 5.28 7.85
CA ASN A 171 -12.50 5.99 8.95
C ASN A 171 -13.28 7.28 9.28
N LEU A 172 -13.14 7.77 10.50
CA LEU A 172 -13.75 9.04 10.87
C LEU A 172 -13.03 10.20 10.21
N VAL A 173 -13.82 11.04 9.53
CA VAL A 173 -13.34 12.25 8.89
C VAL A 173 -12.86 13.25 9.95
N HIS A 174 -11.68 13.84 9.72
CA HIS A 174 -11.17 14.93 10.55
C HIS A 174 -12.06 16.19 10.38
N PRO A 175 -12.40 16.93 11.45
CA PRO A 175 -13.38 18.03 11.40
C PRO A 175 -13.03 19.16 10.42
N ASP A 176 -11.73 19.35 10.15
CA ASP A 176 -11.25 20.41 9.25
C ASP A 176 -11.27 20.02 7.76
N VAL A 177 -11.63 18.78 7.41
CA VAL A 177 -11.67 18.34 6.01
C VAL A 177 -12.79 19.08 5.26
N PRO A 178 -12.53 19.63 4.07
CA PRO A 178 -13.57 20.26 3.27
C PRO A 178 -14.64 19.24 2.86
N VAL A 179 -15.91 19.59 3.08
CA VAL A 179 -17.04 18.70 2.78
C VAL A 179 -17.49 18.89 1.34
N GLY A 180 -17.51 17.80 0.56
CA GLY A 180 -17.97 17.84 -0.82
C GLY A 180 -17.46 16.69 -1.67
N GLY A 181 -17.63 16.81 -2.99
CA GLY A 181 -17.06 15.89 -3.98
C GLY A 181 -15.61 16.20 -4.31
N GLU A 182 -15.05 15.47 -5.28
CA GLU A 182 -13.64 15.59 -5.73
C GLU A 182 -13.21 17.04 -6.00
N GLU A 183 -14.09 17.89 -6.56
CA GLU A 183 -13.79 19.28 -6.95
C GLU A 183 -13.90 20.29 -5.78
N ASP A 184 -14.43 19.90 -4.62
CA ASP A 184 -14.64 20.78 -3.46
C ASP A 184 -13.39 20.88 -2.56
N PHE A 185 -12.22 20.48 -3.07
CA PHE A 185 -10.94 20.61 -2.38
C PHE A 185 -10.59 22.08 -2.07
N VAL A 186 -9.73 22.30 -1.07
CA VAL A 186 -9.22 23.65 -0.76
C VAL A 186 -7.74 23.73 -1.12
N THR A 187 -7.35 24.69 -1.96
CA THR A 187 -5.92 24.96 -2.20
C THR A 187 -5.32 25.68 -0.99
N LEU A 188 -4.28 25.09 -0.40
CA LEU A 188 -3.60 25.62 0.78
C LEU A 188 -2.45 26.55 0.39
N GLU A 189 -1.65 26.14 -0.59
CA GLU A 189 -0.47 26.89 -1.05
C GLU A 189 -0.08 26.51 -2.49
N THR A 190 0.68 27.38 -3.14
CA THR A 190 1.26 27.17 -4.47
C THR A 190 2.77 27.44 -4.44
N HIS A 191 3.54 26.64 -5.17
CA HIS A 191 5.00 26.68 -5.20
C HIS A 191 5.52 26.72 -6.63
N GLY A 192 6.63 27.46 -6.82
CA GLY A 192 7.26 27.63 -8.12
C GLY A 192 6.52 28.58 -9.06
N THR A 193 7.04 28.73 -10.27
CA THR A 193 6.47 29.57 -11.34
C THR A 193 6.26 28.73 -12.59
N PHE A 194 5.09 28.86 -13.21
CA PHE A 194 4.85 28.24 -14.52
C PHE A 194 5.75 28.87 -15.57
N ARG A 195 6.13 28.06 -16.57
CA ARG A 195 6.81 28.56 -17.76
C ARG A 195 5.81 29.21 -18.70
N ASP A 196 6.21 30.34 -19.28
CA ASP A 196 5.47 31.01 -20.34
C ASP A 196 6.11 30.64 -21.68
N PHE A 197 5.62 29.54 -22.25
CA PHE A 197 6.13 29.00 -23.51
C PHE A 197 5.93 29.96 -24.70
N ASP A 198 4.91 30.83 -24.66
CA ASP A 198 4.69 31.85 -25.68
C ASP A 198 5.81 32.91 -25.63
N GLN A 199 6.20 33.35 -24.44
CA GLN A 199 7.35 34.24 -24.26
C GLN A 199 8.69 33.58 -24.60
N GLU A 200 8.80 32.27 -24.37
CA GLU A 200 9.98 31.49 -24.76
C GLU A 200 10.05 31.17 -26.27
N GLY A 201 8.98 31.46 -27.02
CA GLY A 201 8.96 31.42 -28.48
C GLY A 201 8.69 30.04 -29.10
N PHE A 202 8.08 29.10 -28.37
CA PHE A 202 7.69 27.80 -28.92
C PHE A 202 6.48 27.18 -28.20
N ALA A 203 5.63 26.44 -28.92
CA ALA A 203 4.52 25.73 -28.32
C ALA A 203 5.00 24.47 -27.58
N PRO A 204 4.53 24.20 -26.34
CA PRO A 204 4.95 23.02 -25.60
C PRO A 204 4.38 21.74 -26.24
N LYS A 205 5.23 20.72 -26.28
CA LYS A 205 4.87 19.36 -26.71
C LYS A 205 4.41 18.54 -25.52
N ASP A 206 3.50 17.60 -25.77
CA ASP A 206 3.06 16.68 -24.73
C ASP A 206 4.14 15.63 -24.43
N HIS A 207 4.03 15.01 -23.26
CA HIS A 207 4.98 13.99 -22.82
C HIS A 207 5.10 12.79 -23.79
N LEU A 208 4.08 12.49 -24.60
CA LEU A 208 4.13 11.37 -25.54
C LEU A 208 4.91 11.74 -26.81
N GLU A 209 4.74 12.96 -27.32
CA GLU A 209 5.55 13.49 -28.43
C GLU A 209 7.03 13.56 -28.02
N LEU A 210 7.31 14.14 -26.84
CA LEU A 210 8.66 14.19 -26.28
C LEU A 210 9.22 12.79 -26.03
N GLY A 211 8.45 11.93 -25.35
CA GLY A 211 8.86 10.57 -25.05
C GLY A 211 9.15 9.75 -26.31
N THR A 212 8.42 9.96 -27.40
CA THR A 212 8.68 9.32 -28.70
C THR A 212 9.96 9.87 -29.34
N ALA A 213 10.15 11.20 -29.35
CA ALA A 213 11.33 11.84 -29.92
C ALA A 213 12.63 11.45 -29.19
N LEU A 214 12.55 11.22 -27.88
CA LEU A 214 13.65 10.76 -27.04
C LEU A 214 13.91 9.24 -27.14
N GLY A 215 13.04 8.48 -27.81
CA GLY A 215 13.06 7.01 -27.75
C GLY A 215 12.83 6.47 -26.32
N ALA A 216 12.10 7.22 -25.50
CA ALA A 216 11.89 6.99 -24.07
C ALA A 216 10.59 6.23 -23.78
N ILE A 217 9.52 6.47 -24.55
CA ILE A 217 8.19 5.91 -24.31
C ILE A 217 7.66 5.23 -25.58
N ASP A 218 7.18 3.99 -25.43
CA ASP A 218 6.54 3.22 -26.51
C ASP A 218 5.20 2.64 -26.05
N VAL A 219 4.13 3.38 -26.34
CA VAL A 219 2.75 2.98 -26.05
C VAL A 219 2.17 2.04 -27.11
N GLU A 220 2.70 2.05 -28.34
CA GLU A 220 2.19 1.20 -29.43
C GLU A 220 2.55 -0.26 -29.16
N ARG A 221 3.82 -0.53 -28.82
CA ARG A 221 4.25 -1.88 -28.43
C ARG A 221 3.65 -2.28 -27.09
N GLY A 222 3.42 -1.34 -26.16
CA GLY A 222 2.67 -1.60 -24.93
C GLY A 222 1.25 -2.10 -25.22
N ALA A 223 0.51 -1.37 -26.07
CA ALA A 223 -0.83 -1.75 -26.50
C ALA A 223 -0.87 -3.09 -27.23
N LYS A 224 0.11 -3.35 -28.10
CA LYS A 224 0.23 -4.61 -28.84
C LYS A 224 0.43 -5.82 -27.92
N VAL A 225 1.17 -5.66 -26.82
CA VAL A 225 1.52 -6.78 -25.91
C VAL A 225 0.46 -6.99 -24.84
N SER A 226 -0.05 -5.92 -24.23
CA SER A 226 -0.87 -6.00 -23.01
C SER A 226 -2.25 -5.33 -23.12
N GLY A 227 -2.57 -4.72 -24.27
CA GLY A 227 -3.77 -3.90 -24.45
C GLY A 227 -3.58 -2.45 -24.03
N SER A 228 -4.65 -1.65 -24.10
CA SER A 228 -4.61 -0.21 -23.76
C SER A 228 -4.08 0.05 -22.36
N ARG A 229 -3.51 1.25 -22.11
CA ARG A 229 -3.00 1.70 -20.80
C ARG A 229 -1.79 0.91 -20.28
N PHE A 230 -1.06 0.30 -21.19
CA PHE A 230 0.28 -0.24 -21.00
C PHE A 230 1.26 0.45 -21.94
N TYR A 231 2.53 0.47 -21.54
CA TYR A 231 3.61 1.14 -22.23
C TYR A 231 4.91 0.40 -21.97
N PHE A 232 5.91 0.62 -22.81
CA PHE A 232 7.31 0.36 -22.49
C PHE A 232 8.01 1.70 -22.23
N LEU A 233 8.84 1.74 -21.19
CA LEU A 233 9.93 2.70 -21.12
C LEU A 233 11.18 2.07 -21.71
N THR A 234 11.86 2.79 -22.59
CA THR A 234 13.05 2.31 -23.30
C THR A 234 14.19 3.30 -23.20
N GLY A 235 15.42 2.82 -23.37
CA GLY A 235 16.61 3.68 -23.40
C GLY A 235 16.64 4.68 -22.25
N VAL A 236 16.61 5.97 -22.59
CA VAL A 236 16.65 7.06 -21.61
C VAL A 236 15.42 7.11 -20.69
N GLY A 237 14.25 6.66 -21.15
CA GLY A 237 13.04 6.58 -20.33
C GLY A 237 13.15 5.56 -19.20
N ALA A 238 13.72 4.38 -19.51
CA ALA A 238 13.96 3.35 -18.49
C ALA A 238 15.03 3.80 -17.48
N LEU A 239 16.08 4.49 -17.94
CA LEU A 239 17.08 5.08 -17.05
C LEU A 239 16.48 6.17 -16.15
N LEU A 240 15.55 6.99 -16.67
CA LEU A 240 14.87 8.02 -15.90
C LEU A 240 13.98 7.43 -14.80
N GLU A 241 13.24 6.36 -15.07
CA GLU A 241 12.48 5.62 -14.04
C GLU A 241 13.38 5.12 -12.92
N LEU A 242 14.47 4.44 -13.25
CA LEU A 242 15.44 3.96 -12.25
C LEU A 242 16.08 5.11 -11.48
N ALA A 243 16.36 6.24 -12.13
CA ALA A 243 16.90 7.42 -11.49
C ALA A 243 15.92 8.04 -10.49
N LEU A 244 14.65 8.15 -10.86
CA LEU A 244 13.58 8.65 -10.00
C LEU A 244 13.41 7.78 -8.76
N VAL A 245 13.35 6.45 -8.93
CA VAL A 245 13.23 5.51 -7.80
C VAL A 245 14.42 5.65 -6.86
N ASN A 246 15.65 5.66 -7.38
CA ASN A 246 16.85 5.76 -6.54
C ASN A 246 16.95 7.12 -5.83
N ALA A 247 16.62 8.22 -6.51
CA ALA A 247 16.63 9.55 -5.91
C ALA A 247 15.57 9.69 -4.81
N ALA A 248 14.36 9.18 -5.03
CA ALA A 248 13.29 9.17 -4.03
C ALA A 248 13.68 8.32 -2.80
N ILE A 249 14.21 7.11 -3.01
CA ILE A 249 14.70 6.26 -1.91
C ILE A 249 15.86 6.94 -1.15
N ALA A 250 16.76 7.63 -1.84
CA ALA A 250 17.85 8.37 -1.20
C ALA A 250 17.32 9.51 -0.33
N GLN A 251 16.34 10.29 -0.81
CA GLN A 251 15.69 11.33 -0.01
C GLN A 251 15.00 10.73 1.23
N ALA A 252 14.22 9.66 1.06
CA ALA A 252 13.55 9.01 2.19
C ALA A 252 14.56 8.46 3.22
N THR A 253 15.65 7.85 2.76
CA THR A 253 16.71 7.34 3.64
C THR A 253 17.40 8.46 4.40
N ALA A 254 17.66 9.60 3.74
CA ALA A 254 18.20 10.79 4.40
C ALA A 254 17.23 11.36 5.46
N ALA A 255 15.92 11.20 5.26
CA ALA A 255 14.88 11.53 6.24
C ALA A 255 14.69 10.47 7.35
N GLY A 256 15.49 9.40 7.37
CA GLY A 256 15.49 8.37 8.40
C GLY A 256 14.51 7.22 8.16
N PHE A 257 13.98 7.07 6.95
CA PHE A 257 13.18 5.91 6.57
C PHE A 257 14.05 4.69 6.28
N THR A 258 13.56 3.50 6.63
CA THR A 258 14.17 2.23 6.23
C THR A 258 13.70 1.86 4.82
N PRO A 259 14.59 1.74 3.81
CA PRO A 259 14.18 1.36 2.46
C PRO A 259 13.77 -0.11 2.39
N MET A 260 12.71 -0.40 1.63
CA MET A 260 12.14 -1.75 1.48
C MET A 260 11.74 -2.01 0.02
N LEU A 261 12.01 -3.23 -0.45
CA LEU A 261 11.37 -3.78 -1.65
C LEU A 261 10.19 -4.63 -1.18
N THR A 262 8.97 -4.22 -1.50
CA THR A 262 7.77 -4.88 -0.97
C THR A 262 7.18 -5.89 -1.95
N PRO A 263 6.57 -6.99 -1.47
CA PRO A 263 5.79 -7.87 -2.33
C PRO A 263 4.66 -7.10 -3.03
N ALA A 264 4.49 -7.34 -4.33
CA ALA A 264 3.36 -6.79 -5.09
C ALA A 264 2.10 -7.69 -5.06
N LEU A 265 2.24 -8.91 -4.55
CA LEU A 265 1.15 -9.85 -4.29
C LEU A 265 0.95 -10.01 -2.79
N VAL A 266 -0.27 -9.82 -2.31
CA VAL A 266 -0.61 -9.91 -0.89
C VAL A 266 -1.85 -10.77 -0.66
N ARG A 267 -1.98 -11.28 0.57
CA ARG A 267 -3.13 -12.07 1.00
C ARG A 267 -4.37 -11.20 1.25
N PRO A 268 -5.59 -11.78 1.25
CA PRO A 268 -6.83 -11.02 1.45
C PRO A 268 -6.85 -10.21 2.76
N GLN A 269 -6.23 -10.73 3.83
CA GLN A 269 -6.19 -10.05 5.13
C GLN A 269 -5.42 -8.73 5.08
N SER A 270 -4.31 -8.67 4.33
CA SER A 270 -3.55 -7.44 4.13
C SER A 270 -4.40 -6.41 3.39
N MET A 271 -5.05 -6.82 2.30
CA MET A 271 -5.83 -5.91 1.45
C MET A 271 -7.10 -5.40 2.14
N ALA A 272 -7.81 -6.29 2.84
CA ALA A 272 -8.96 -5.94 3.68
C ALA A 272 -8.54 -5.00 4.82
N GLY A 273 -7.39 -5.28 5.44
CA GLY A 273 -6.88 -4.54 6.59
C GLY A 273 -6.59 -3.07 6.31
N THR A 274 -6.19 -2.76 5.09
CA THR A 274 -5.97 -1.40 4.61
C THR A 274 -7.22 -0.69 4.08
N GLY A 275 -8.36 -1.39 3.94
CA GLY A 275 -9.64 -0.81 3.50
C GLY A 275 -9.90 -0.83 1.99
N PHE A 276 -9.02 -1.44 1.19
CA PHE A 276 -9.14 -1.48 -0.28
C PHE A 276 -10.17 -2.48 -0.81
N LEU A 277 -10.57 -3.50 -0.03
CA LEU A 277 -11.64 -4.43 -0.43
C LEU A 277 -13.07 -3.88 -0.18
N GLY A 278 -13.20 -2.62 0.25
CA GLY A 278 -14.47 -1.91 0.32
C GLY A 278 -14.77 -1.15 -0.97
N GLN A 279 -14.81 0.19 -0.89
CA GLN A 279 -15.13 1.07 -2.01
C GLN A 279 -14.20 0.90 -3.23
N ALA A 280 -12.93 0.59 -2.99
CA ALA A 280 -11.93 0.44 -4.05
C ALA A 280 -11.86 -0.98 -4.64
N ALA A 281 -12.70 -1.94 -4.21
CA ALA A 281 -12.56 -3.35 -4.59
C ALA A 281 -12.64 -3.57 -6.10
N ALA A 282 -13.47 -2.79 -6.81
CA ALA A 282 -13.59 -2.86 -8.26
C ALA A 282 -12.29 -2.50 -8.99
N ASP A 283 -11.41 -1.74 -8.34
CA ASP A 283 -10.14 -1.27 -8.90
C ASP A 283 -8.95 -2.21 -8.63
N VAL A 284 -9.14 -3.26 -7.84
CA VAL A 284 -8.07 -4.20 -7.45
C VAL A 284 -8.09 -5.45 -8.34
N TYR A 285 -6.92 -5.89 -8.80
CA TYR A 285 -6.78 -7.20 -9.46
C TYR A 285 -6.71 -8.33 -8.42
N HIS A 286 -7.56 -9.35 -8.58
CA HIS A 286 -7.58 -10.58 -7.77
C HIS A 286 -7.19 -11.78 -8.62
N LEU A 287 -6.26 -12.59 -8.10
CA LEU A 287 -5.82 -13.85 -8.67
C LEU A 287 -6.56 -14.99 -7.97
N GLU A 288 -7.77 -15.30 -8.45
CA GLU A 288 -8.72 -16.21 -7.80
C GLU A 288 -8.14 -17.60 -7.48
N LYS A 289 -7.27 -18.14 -8.33
CA LYS A 289 -6.70 -19.49 -8.16
C LYS A 289 -5.74 -19.60 -6.97
N ASP A 290 -5.07 -18.50 -6.63
CA ASP A 290 -4.06 -18.43 -5.59
C ASP A 290 -4.56 -17.69 -4.34
N ASP A 291 -5.74 -17.05 -4.46
CA ASP A 291 -6.32 -16.15 -3.47
C ASP A 291 -5.34 -15.03 -3.04
N LEU A 292 -4.78 -14.35 -4.03
CA LEU A 292 -3.85 -13.24 -3.86
C LEU A 292 -4.33 -12.00 -4.63
N TYR A 293 -3.99 -10.83 -4.12
CA TYR A 293 -4.29 -9.55 -4.75
C TYR A 293 -3.01 -8.87 -5.22
N LEU A 294 -3.05 -8.27 -6.41
CA LEU A 294 -2.01 -7.32 -6.80
C LEU A 294 -2.27 -5.99 -6.11
N VAL A 295 -1.22 -5.41 -5.51
CA VAL A 295 -1.33 -4.14 -4.78
C VAL A 295 -1.35 -2.95 -5.74
N GLY A 296 -2.20 -1.96 -5.46
CA GLY A 296 -2.19 -0.65 -6.16
C GLY A 296 -1.24 0.38 -5.56
N THR A 297 -0.52 0.00 -4.50
CA THR A 297 0.43 0.81 -3.72
C THR A 297 1.24 -0.11 -2.79
N SER A 298 2.51 0.21 -2.52
CA SER A 298 3.32 -0.48 -1.50
C SER A 298 2.74 -0.33 -0.09
N GLU A 299 1.88 0.68 0.15
CA GLU A 299 1.16 0.91 1.42
C GLU A 299 0.53 -0.38 1.97
N VAL A 300 -0.05 -1.23 1.12
CA VAL A 300 -0.73 -2.45 1.59
C VAL A 300 0.24 -3.43 2.24
N ALA A 301 1.39 -3.63 1.59
CA ALA A 301 2.43 -4.51 2.11
C ALA A 301 3.11 -3.88 3.34
N LEU A 302 3.35 -2.57 3.31
CA LEU A 302 3.94 -1.83 4.42
C LEU A 302 3.04 -1.84 5.65
N ALA A 303 1.76 -1.50 5.52
CA ALA A 303 0.79 -1.50 6.62
C ALA A 303 0.66 -2.88 7.28
N ALA A 304 0.63 -3.94 6.47
CA ALA A 304 0.53 -5.32 6.95
C ALA A 304 1.85 -5.89 7.49
N TYR A 305 2.97 -5.17 7.39
CA TYR A 305 4.29 -5.68 7.77
C TYR A 305 4.35 -6.09 9.25
N HIS A 306 3.71 -5.32 10.13
CA HIS A 306 3.60 -5.59 11.57
C HIS A 306 2.24 -6.18 11.98
N MET A 307 1.51 -6.84 11.07
CA MET A 307 0.22 -7.47 11.35
C MET A 307 0.32 -8.41 12.57
N ASP A 308 -0.68 -8.35 13.46
CA ASP A 308 -0.75 -9.11 14.72
C ASP A 308 0.35 -8.82 15.76
N GLU A 309 1.19 -7.81 15.57
CA GLU A 309 2.27 -7.47 16.50
C GLU A 309 1.86 -6.48 17.62
N ILE A 310 2.64 -6.48 18.70
CA ILE A 310 2.64 -5.44 19.73
C ILE A 310 4.04 -4.81 19.74
N ILE A 311 4.14 -3.56 19.32
CA ILE A 311 5.38 -2.79 19.23
C ILE A 311 5.60 -2.01 20.52
N ASP A 312 6.82 -1.99 21.07
CA ASP A 312 7.12 -1.15 22.23
C ASP A 312 7.11 0.34 21.82
N ALA A 313 6.43 1.18 22.62
CA ALA A 313 6.19 2.59 22.28
C ALA A 313 7.47 3.45 22.16
N ASP A 314 8.58 3.00 22.73
CA ASP A 314 9.90 3.62 22.66
C ASP A 314 10.59 3.41 21.30
N ARG A 315 10.13 2.44 20.50
CA ARG A 315 10.59 2.20 19.13
C ARG A 315 9.88 3.08 18.09
N LEU A 316 8.81 3.77 18.48
CA LEU A 316 8.06 4.65 17.58
C LEU A 316 8.73 6.05 17.51
N PRO A 317 8.74 6.72 16.34
CA PRO A 317 8.11 6.29 15.09
C PRO A 317 8.93 5.24 14.32
N LEU A 318 8.25 4.27 13.71
CA LEU A 318 8.86 3.40 12.69
C LEU A 318 8.50 3.94 11.30
N ARG A 319 9.51 4.14 10.45
CA ARG A 319 9.37 4.76 9.14
C ARG A 319 9.96 3.88 8.05
N TYR A 320 9.18 3.61 7.00
CA TYR A 320 9.55 2.72 5.90
C TYR A 320 9.33 3.38 4.54
N ALA A 321 10.29 3.24 3.63
CA ALA A 321 10.18 3.69 2.25
C ALA A 321 10.10 2.46 1.34
N GLY A 322 8.89 2.10 0.91
CA GLY A 322 8.64 0.92 0.09
C GLY A 322 8.67 1.24 -1.41
N PHE A 323 9.34 0.40 -2.19
CA PHE A 323 9.20 0.37 -3.64
C PHE A 323 8.46 -0.90 -4.08
N SER A 324 7.49 -0.74 -4.97
CA SER A 324 6.91 -1.86 -5.72
C SER A 324 6.28 -1.42 -7.05
N PRO A 325 6.16 -2.34 -8.02
CA PRO A 325 5.17 -2.19 -9.07
C PRO A 325 3.77 -2.19 -8.45
N CYS A 326 2.92 -1.31 -8.96
CA CYS A 326 1.57 -1.04 -8.51
C CYS A 326 0.60 -1.32 -9.66
N PHE A 327 -0.55 -1.93 -9.33
CA PHE A 327 -1.53 -2.40 -10.30
C PHE A 327 -2.92 -1.86 -9.98
N ARG A 328 -3.56 -1.22 -10.96
CA ARG A 328 -4.94 -0.72 -10.85
C ARG A 328 -5.75 -1.12 -12.08
N ARG A 329 -6.98 -1.59 -11.88
CA ARG A 329 -7.88 -1.96 -12.98
C ARG A 329 -8.40 -0.74 -13.73
N GLU A 330 -8.29 0.44 -13.11
CA GLU A 330 -8.82 1.71 -13.57
C GLU A 330 -10.31 1.63 -13.94
N ALA A 331 -11.05 0.82 -13.19
CA ALA A 331 -12.46 0.56 -13.42
C ALA A 331 -13.27 1.85 -13.19
N GLY A 332 -14.08 2.25 -14.17
CA GLY A 332 -14.91 3.47 -14.09
C GLY A 332 -14.28 4.73 -14.67
N SER A 333 -13.02 4.70 -15.11
CA SER A 333 -12.35 5.85 -15.76
C SER A 333 -12.54 5.91 -17.28
N HIS A 334 -13.63 5.36 -17.81
CA HIS A 334 -13.89 5.27 -19.25
C HIS A 334 -13.78 6.64 -19.93
N GLY A 335 -12.83 6.77 -20.87
CA GLY A 335 -12.62 7.99 -21.65
C GLY A 335 -11.78 9.10 -20.98
N LYS A 336 -11.44 8.99 -19.69
CA LYS A 336 -10.55 9.95 -19.00
C LYS A 336 -9.07 9.54 -19.14
N ASP A 337 -8.20 10.51 -19.41
CA ASP A 337 -6.72 10.36 -19.47
C ASP A 337 -6.23 9.13 -20.27
N THR A 338 -6.87 8.82 -21.38
CA THR A 338 -6.62 7.58 -22.15
C THR A 338 -5.33 7.61 -22.97
N ARG A 339 -4.68 8.77 -23.10
CA ARG A 339 -3.46 8.98 -23.89
C ARG A 339 -2.24 9.09 -22.99
N GLY A 340 -1.16 8.39 -23.35
CA GLY A 340 0.13 8.48 -22.68
C GLY A 340 0.27 7.53 -21.50
N ILE A 341 1.01 7.97 -20.47
CA ILE A 341 1.41 7.14 -19.31
C ILE A 341 0.93 7.69 -17.96
N PHE A 342 0.03 8.68 -17.96
CA PHE A 342 -0.44 9.33 -16.73
C PHE A 342 -1.39 8.43 -15.90
N ARG A 343 -2.26 7.68 -16.58
CA ARG A 343 -3.25 6.76 -15.98
C ARG A 343 -3.14 5.40 -16.65
N VAL A 344 -2.56 4.43 -15.94
CA VAL A 344 -2.07 3.16 -16.50
C VAL A 344 -2.39 1.99 -15.57
N HIS A 345 -2.43 0.77 -16.11
CA HIS A 345 -2.73 -0.42 -15.31
C HIS A 345 -1.59 -0.86 -14.41
N GLN A 346 -0.35 -0.55 -14.80
CA GLN A 346 0.86 -0.87 -14.08
C GLN A 346 1.75 0.38 -14.05
N PHE A 347 2.27 0.70 -12.86
CA PHE A 347 3.25 1.76 -12.66
C PHE A 347 4.12 1.47 -11.44
N ASP A 348 5.31 2.05 -11.39
CA ASP A 348 6.18 1.95 -10.22
C ASP A 348 5.97 3.13 -9.28
N LYS A 349 6.07 2.86 -7.97
CA LYS A 349 5.90 3.87 -6.92
C LYS A 349 6.89 3.68 -5.78
N VAL A 350 7.36 4.80 -5.21
CA VAL A 350 8.04 4.86 -3.91
C VAL A 350 7.07 5.47 -2.89
N GLU A 351 6.74 4.69 -1.87
CA GLU A 351 5.79 5.03 -0.81
C GLU A 351 6.51 5.23 0.53
N MET A 352 6.21 6.31 1.23
CA MET A 352 6.53 6.51 2.63
C MET A 352 5.41 5.95 3.50
N PHE A 353 5.75 5.24 4.57
CA PHE A 353 4.80 4.73 5.54
C PHE A 353 5.34 4.90 6.96
N SER A 354 4.51 5.39 7.87
CA SER A 354 4.88 5.63 9.26
C SER A 354 3.92 4.93 10.22
N TYR A 355 4.48 4.28 11.22
CA TYR A 355 3.79 3.86 12.44
C TYR A 355 4.17 4.82 13.56
N VAL A 356 3.20 5.48 14.16
CA VAL A 356 3.43 6.52 15.19
C VAL A 356 2.49 6.37 16.37
N LYS A 357 2.81 7.05 17.48
CA LYS A 357 1.86 7.17 18.58
C LYS A 357 0.66 8.00 18.12
N PRO A 358 -0.58 7.67 18.49
CA PRO A 358 -1.76 8.43 18.04
C PRO A 358 -1.71 9.94 18.31
N GLU A 359 -1.08 10.36 19.40
CA GLU A 359 -0.86 11.77 19.75
C GLU A 359 0.12 12.52 18.82
N ASP A 360 0.94 11.78 18.06
CA ASP A 360 1.92 12.33 17.12
C ASP A 360 1.43 12.28 15.66
N SER A 361 0.22 11.76 15.38
CA SER A 361 -0.24 11.48 14.01
C SER A 361 -0.29 12.72 13.12
N GLU A 362 -0.95 13.79 13.58
CA GLU A 362 -1.06 15.05 12.83
C GLU A 362 0.33 15.64 12.54
N ALA A 363 1.23 15.62 13.53
CA ALA A 363 2.59 16.12 13.36
C ALA A 363 3.40 15.29 12.35
N GLU A 364 3.18 13.98 12.29
CA GLU A 364 3.78 13.11 11.27
C GLU A 364 3.16 13.34 9.89
N HIS A 365 1.85 13.60 9.79
CA HIS A 365 1.18 13.89 8.52
C HIS A 365 1.77 15.13 7.86
N GLN A 366 2.00 16.19 8.65
CA GLN A 366 2.66 17.41 8.18
C GLN A 366 4.13 17.17 7.77
N ARG A 367 4.83 16.23 8.41
CA ARG A 367 6.20 15.83 7.99
C ARG A 367 6.19 15.10 6.66
N LEU A 368 5.26 14.16 6.46
CA LEU A 368 5.08 13.47 5.17
C LEU A 368 4.80 14.48 4.05
N LEU A 369 3.86 15.40 4.27
CA LEU A 369 3.59 16.48 3.32
C LEU A 369 4.85 17.33 3.04
N THR A 370 5.65 17.62 4.07
CA THR A 370 6.90 18.38 3.89
C THR A 370 7.89 17.64 2.97
N TRP A 371 8.09 16.34 3.16
CA TRP A 371 8.97 15.55 2.28
C TRP A 371 8.44 15.46 0.84
N GLU A 372 7.13 15.37 0.64
CA GLU A 372 6.53 15.43 -0.70
C GLU A 372 6.81 16.78 -1.39
N LYS A 373 6.65 17.90 -0.67
CA LYS A 373 6.95 19.24 -1.19
C LYS A 373 8.43 19.43 -1.50
N GLU A 374 9.31 18.95 -0.62
CA GLU A 374 10.76 18.96 -0.85
C GLU A 374 11.13 18.17 -2.10
N TRP A 375 10.52 17.00 -2.31
CA TRP A 375 10.74 16.18 -3.50
C TRP A 375 10.33 16.92 -4.79
N LEU A 376 9.11 17.46 -4.85
CA LEU A 376 8.65 18.20 -6.03
C LEU A 376 9.46 19.47 -6.28
N THR A 377 9.90 20.15 -5.21
CA THR A 377 10.79 21.32 -5.30
C THR A 377 12.17 20.94 -5.83
N ALA A 378 12.76 19.83 -5.37
CA ALA A 378 14.04 19.33 -5.85
C ALA A 378 13.99 18.89 -7.33
N LEU A 379 12.82 18.45 -7.77
CA LEU A 379 12.53 18.18 -9.18
C LEU A 379 12.24 19.46 -9.99
N GLU A 380 12.30 20.66 -9.40
CA GLU A 380 12.03 21.93 -10.10
C GLU A 380 10.65 21.96 -10.78
N LEU A 381 9.63 21.38 -10.14
CA LEU A 381 8.26 21.36 -10.64
C LEU A 381 7.42 22.43 -9.95
N PRO A 382 6.64 23.25 -10.67
CA PRO A 382 5.63 24.09 -10.06
C PRO A 382 4.40 23.25 -9.66
N PHE A 383 3.92 23.42 -8.43
CA PHE A 383 2.84 22.61 -7.87
C PHE A 383 1.95 23.39 -6.91
N ARG A 384 0.79 22.84 -6.58
CA ARG A 384 -0.07 23.30 -5.50
C ARG A 384 -0.29 22.20 -4.48
N VAL A 385 -0.61 22.58 -3.25
CA VAL A 385 -1.05 21.67 -2.19
C VAL A 385 -2.54 21.87 -1.96
N ILE A 386 -3.30 20.78 -1.96
CA ILE A 386 -4.73 20.80 -1.69
C ILE A 386 -5.08 19.98 -0.45
N ASP A 387 -6.08 20.44 0.32
CA ASP A 387 -6.80 19.65 1.32
C ASP A 387 -7.95 18.93 0.61
N VAL A 388 -7.88 17.60 0.58
CA VAL A 388 -8.78 16.76 -0.22
C VAL A 388 -10.15 16.70 0.44
N ALA A 389 -11.20 16.88 -0.36
CA ALA A 389 -12.57 16.86 0.14
C ALA A 389 -13.02 15.46 0.58
N THR A 390 -14.03 15.41 1.44
CA THR A 390 -14.53 14.18 2.07
C THR A 390 -14.94 13.09 1.09
N GLY A 391 -15.46 13.45 -0.09
CA GLY A 391 -15.85 12.52 -1.14
C GLY A 391 -14.68 11.82 -1.85
N ASP A 392 -13.44 12.32 -1.70
CA ASP A 392 -12.23 11.77 -2.34
C ASP A 392 -11.17 11.28 -1.33
N LEU A 393 -11.50 11.22 -0.04
CA LEU A 393 -10.57 10.69 0.99
C LEU A 393 -10.30 9.18 0.84
N GLY A 394 -11.23 8.42 0.26
CA GLY A 394 -11.25 6.97 0.38
C GLY A 394 -11.57 6.48 1.80
N SER A 395 -11.65 5.16 1.98
CA SER A 395 -12.17 4.56 3.22
C SER A 395 -11.23 4.65 4.42
N SER A 396 -9.91 4.76 4.22
CA SER A 396 -8.91 4.67 5.29
C SER A 396 -8.48 6.01 5.87
N ALA A 397 -8.40 7.05 5.05
CA ALA A 397 -7.90 8.36 5.47
C ALA A 397 -8.90 9.11 6.35
N ALA A 398 -8.45 9.66 7.47
CA ALA A 398 -9.18 10.66 8.24
C ALA A 398 -9.01 12.06 7.62
N ARG A 399 -7.82 12.33 7.06
CA ARG A 399 -7.46 13.54 6.32
C ARG A 399 -6.41 13.19 5.27
N LYS A 400 -6.43 13.88 4.12
CA LYS A 400 -5.53 13.65 2.99
C LYS A 400 -5.13 14.98 2.36
N TYR A 401 -3.86 15.10 1.99
CA TYR A 401 -3.32 16.21 1.21
C TYR A 401 -2.73 15.69 -0.08
N ASP A 402 -3.00 16.39 -1.19
CA ASP A 402 -2.39 16.08 -2.49
C ASP A 402 -1.48 17.22 -2.91
N CYS A 403 -0.29 16.87 -3.42
CA CYS A 403 0.54 17.82 -4.16
C CYS A 403 0.33 17.57 -5.65
N GLU A 404 -0.21 18.59 -6.32
CA GLU A 404 -0.54 18.52 -7.74
C GLU A 404 0.42 19.40 -8.55
N ALA A 405 1.16 18.82 -9.49
CA ALA A 405 2.07 19.56 -10.35
C ALA A 405 1.38 20.08 -11.61
N TRP A 406 1.83 21.24 -12.08
CA TRP A 406 1.33 21.84 -13.31
C TRP A 406 1.75 21.03 -14.54
N ILE A 407 0.80 20.73 -15.43
CA ILE A 407 1.05 20.07 -16.70
C ILE A 407 0.81 21.07 -17.86
N PRO A 408 1.87 21.63 -18.47
CA PRO A 408 1.75 22.73 -19.43
C PRO A 408 0.77 22.48 -20.57
N THR A 409 0.80 21.30 -21.21
CA THR A 409 -0.06 21.03 -22.36
C THR A 409 -1.53 20.83 -21.99
N GLN A 410 -1.82 20.58 -20.71
CA GLN A 410 -3.19 20.42 -20.22
C GLN A 410 -3.75 21.70 -19.62
N GLY A 411 -2.91 22.71 -19.34
CA GLY A 411 -3.33 23.95 -18.69
C GLY A 411 -3.94 23.75 -17.31
N LYS A 412 -3.52 22.71 -16.57
CA LYS A 412 -4.04 22.40 -15.23
C LYS A 412 -3.02 21.69 -14.34
N TYR A 413 -3.26 21.77 -13.03
CA TYR A 413 -2.60 20.95 -12.03
C TYR A 413 -3.10 19.51 -12.07
N ARG A 414 -2.22 18.55 -11.78
CA ARG A 414 -2.50 17.11 -11.72
C ARG A 414 -1.79 16.48 -10.52
N GLU A 415 -2.49 15.64 -9.76
CA GLU A 415 -1.96 14.88 -8.62
C GLU A 415 -0.68 14.09 -8.97
N LEU A 416 0.41 14.35 -8.23
CA LEU A 416 1.67 13.59 -8.30
C LEU A 416 1.96 12.84 -6.99
N THR A 417 1.65 13.45 -5.85
CA THR A 417 1.80 12.87 -4.52
C THR A 417 0.54 13.05 -3.71
N SER A 418 0.40 12.21 -2.69
CA SER A 418 -0.74 12.14 -1.79
C SER A 418 -0.26 11.60 -0.45
N THR A 419 -0.58 12.28 0.64
CA THR A 419 -0.33 11.79 2.00
C THR A 419 -1.60 11.77 2.84
N SER A 420 -1.77 10.70 3.62
CA SER A 420 -2.95 10.48 4.46
C SER A 420 -2.59 10.15 5.90
N ASP A 421 -3.33 10.73 6.85
CA ASP A 421 -3.43 10.22 8.21
C ASP A 421 -4.57 9.20 8.28
N CYS A 422 -4.24 7.92 8.52
CA CYS A 422 -5.23 6.87 8.68
C CYS A 422 -5.62 6.67 10.15
N THR A 423 -5.06 7.44 11.08
CA THR A 423 -5.24 7.31 12.52
C THR A 423 -5.08 5.84 12.92
N GLU A 424 -5.98 5.28 13.73
CA GLU A 424 -5.94 3.89 14.16
C GLU A 424 -6.69 2.92 13.22
N PHE A 425 -7.19 3.38 12.07
CA PHE A 425 -8.09 2.59 11.21
C PHE A 425 -7.46 1.29 10.71
N GLN A 426 -6.24 1.39 10.16
CA GLN A 426 -5.54 0.23 9.60
C GLN A 426 -4.97 -0.64 10.71
N SER A 427 -4.39 -0.05 11.75
CA SER A 427 -3.83 -0.79 12.89
C SER A 427 -4.88 -1.62 13.62
N ARG A 428 -6.11 -1.10 13.79
CA ARG A 428 -7.25 -1.85 14.36
C ARG A 428 -7.67 -3.03 13.49
N ARG A 429 -7.66 -2.90 12.17
CA ARG A 429 -8.01 -3.98 11.23
C ARG A 429 -6.93 -5.05 11.12
N LEU A 430 -5.67 -4.63 11.18
CA LEU A 430 -4.47 -5.48 11.08
C LEU A 430 -3.99 -5.99 12.45
N ALA A 431 -4.73 -5.68 13.52
CA ALA A 431 -4.43 -6.04 14.91
C ALA A 431 -3.05 -5.56 15.44
N ILE A 432 -2.54 -4.46 14.88
CA ILE A 432 -1.26 -3.84 15.23
C ILE A 432 -1.47 -2.93 16.43
N ARG A 433 -0.66 -3.13 17.47
CA ARG A 433 -0.78 -2.38 18.73
C ARG A 433 0.58 -1.87 19.18
N MET A 434 0.55 -0.86 20.04
CA MET A 434 1.70 -0.44 20.82
C MET A 434 1.53 -0.80 22.30
N ARG A 435 2.65 -1.12 22.95
CA ARG A 435 2.75 -1.22 24.40
C ARG A 435 3.28 0.11 24.94
N ASP A 436 2.42 0.79 25.66
CA ASP A 436 2.69 2.06 26.33
C ASP A 436 2.63 1.82 27.84
N GLU A 437 3.80 1.67 28.45
CA GLU A 437 3.96 1.20 29.82
C GLU A 437 3.22 -0.15 30.05
N GLN A 438 2.13 -0.14 30.82
CA GLN A 438 1.30 -1.31 31.12
C GLN A 438 0.05 -1.40 30.22
N LYS A 439 -0.18 -0.43 29.33
CA LYS A 439 -1.35 -0.38 28.45
C LYS A 439 -0.98 -0.86 27.06
N VAL A 440 -1.83 -1.70 26.49
CA VAL A 440 -1.74 -2.11 25.08
C VAL A 440 -2.90 -1.45 24.35
N ARG A 441 -2.59 -0.63 23.34
CA ARG A 441 -3.58 0.10 22.55
C ARG A 441 -3.18 0.16 21.08
N PRO A 442 -4.10 0.42 20.14
CA PRO A 442 -3.74 0.67 18.74
C PRO A 442 -2.77 1.86 18.61
N LEU A 443 -1.98 1.84 17.54
CA LEU A 443 -1.13 2.97 17.13
C LEU A 443 -1.73 3.66 15.91
N ALA A 444 -1.19 4.81 15.51
CA ALA A 444 -1.59 5.47 14.26
C ALA A 444 -0.72 5.05 13.07
N THR A 445 -1.32 4.97 11.89
CA THR A 445 -0.61 4.73 10.63
C THR A 445 -0.82 5.87 9.66
N LEU A 446 0.24 6.20 8.92
CA LEU A 446 0.23 7.23 7.91
C LEU A 446 0.97 6.75 6.67
N ASN A 447 0.58 7.28 5.52
CA ASN A 447 1.23 7.02 4.24
C ASN A 447 1.45 8.31 3.44
N GLY A 448 2.42 8.31 2.55
CA GLY A 448 2.72 9.42 1.65
C GLY A 448 3.38 8.92 0.38
N THR A 449 2.93 9.37 -0.78
CA THR A 449 3.55 9.03 -2.06
C THR A 449 4.78 9.90 -2.25
N LEU A 450 5.98 9.34 -2.21
CA LEU A 450 7.16 10.14 -2.51
C LEU A 450 7.33 10.29 -4.03
N CYS A 451 7.19 9.22 -4.79
CA CYS A 451 7.27 9.29 -6.26
C CYS A 451 6.36 8.26 -6.93
N ALA A 452 5.29 8.72 -7.58
CA ALA A 452 4.58 7.95 -8.60
C ALA A 452 5.30 8.16 -9.95
N VAL A 453 6.06 7.15 -10.38
CA VAL A 453 7.10 7.34 -11.41
C VAL A 453 6.54 7.86 -12.74
N PRO A 454 5.49 7.26 -13.34
CA PRO A 454 5.04 7.70 -14.66
C PRO A 454 4.47 9.12 -14.67
N ARG A 455 3.73 9.50 -13.63
CA ARG A 455 3.22 10.88 -13.47
C ARG A 455 4.36 11.88 -13.31
N THR A 456 5.40 11.49 -12.58
CA THR A 456 6.61 12.30 -12.42
C THR A 456 7.35 12.46 -13.75
N ILE A 457 7.49 11.39 -14.54
CA ILE A 457 8.05 11.45 -15.90
C ILE A 457 7.25 12.42 -16.78
N VAL A 458 5.90 12.33 -16.77
CA VAL A 458 5.04 13.26 -17.52
C VAL A 458 5.33 14.71 -17.15
N ALA A 459 5.36 15.02 -15.85
CA ALA A 459 5.61 16.38 -15.37
C ALA A 459 7.02 16.88 -15.74
N LEU A 460 8.05 16.04 -15.62
CA LEU A 460 9.42 16.39 -15.98
C LEU A 460 9.58 16.67 -17.48
N LEU A 461 9.07 15.76 -18.33
CA LEU A 461 9.16 15.94 -19.78
C LEU A 461 8.50 17.26 -20.20
N GLU A 462 7.28 17.54 -19.73
CA GLU A 462 6.57 18.73 -20.17
C GLU A 462 7.10 20.04 -19.55
N ASN A 463 7.52 20.05 -18.29
CA ASN A 463 8.00 21.27 -17.64
C ASN A 463 9.46 21.62 -17.99
N HIS A 464 10.29 20.65 -18.37
CA HIS A 464 11.72 20.88 -18.63
C HIS A 464 12.11 20.78 -20.10
N GLN A 465 11.15 20.63 -21.01
CA GLN A 465 11.37 20.61 -22.46
C GLN A 465 12.04 21.90 -22.98
N GLN A 466 12.87 21.73 -24.00
CA GLN A 466 13.53 22.79 -24.75
C GLN A 466 12.93 22.88 -26.16
N SER A 467 13.16 23.98 -26.86
CA SER A 467 12.60 24.22 -28.20
C SER A 467 13.06 23.20 -29.25
N ASP A 468 14.22 22.56 -29.06
CA ASP A 468 14.75 21.52 -29.94
C ASP A 468 14.21 20.12 -29.64
N GLY A 469 13.36 19.98 -28.61
CA GLY A 469 12.78 18.72 -28.16
C GLY A 469 13.64 17.95 -27.15
N SER A 470 14.81 18.46 -26.76
CA SER A 470 15.54 17.96 -25.60
C SER A 470 14.83 18.30 -24.30
N VAL A 471 15.13 17.58 -23.22
CA VAL A 471 14.56 17.83 -21.88
C VAL A 471 15.69 18.03 -20.89
N ARG A 472 15.67 19.15 -20.15
CA ARG A 472 16.63 19.41 -19.07
C ARG A 472 16.41 18.44 -17.91
N VAL A 473 17.50 17.90 -17.39
CA VAL A 473 17.50 17.03 -16.22
C VAL A 473 17.69 17.88 -14.96
N PRO A 474 16.74 17.87 -13.99
CA PRO A 474 16.90 18.51 -12.69
C PRO A 474 18.17 18.07 -11.99
N GLU A 475 18.80 18.97 -11.25
CA GLU A 475 20.09 18.69 -10.59
C GLU A 475 20.05 17.45 -9.69
N VAL A 476 18.94 17.25 -8.96
CA VAL A 476 18.75 16.10 -8.06
C VAL A 476 18.83 14.74 -8.77
N LEU A 477 18.50 14.68 -10.07
CA LEU A 477 18.49 13.43 -10.84
C LEU A 477 19.80 13.14 -11.57
N ARG A 478 20.65 14.15 -11.79
CA ARG A 478 21.90 14.00 -12.57
C ARG A 478 22.83 12.92 -12.00
N PRO A 479 23.05 12.79 -10.68
CA PRO A 479 23.89 11.72 -10.12
C PRO A 479 23.41 10.32 -10.49
N TYR A 480 22.09 10.14 -10.66
CA TYR A 480 21.48 8.85 -10.98
C TYR A 480 21.34 8.59 -12.48
N LEU A 481 21.56 9.62 -13.31
CA LEU A 481 21.56 9.56 -14.77
C LEU A 481 22.98 9.64 -15.38
N GLY A 482 24.01 9.36 -14.59
CA GLY A 482 25.40 9.39 -15.04
C GLY A 482 25.93 10.79 -15.35
N GLY A 483 25.41 11.80 -14.66
CA GLY A 483 25.82 13.21 -14.82
C GLY A 483 25.18 13.92 -16.02
N ARG A 484 24.20 13.31 -16.70
CA ARG A 484 23.51 13.92 -17.84
C ARG A 484 22.75 15.18 -17.40
N GLU A 485 22.92 16.26 -18.15
CA GLU A 485 22.19 17.52 -17.97
C GLU A 485 20.99 17.64 -18.91
N LEU A 486 21.00 16.91 -20.02
CA LEU A 486 19.96 16.89 -21.04
C LEU A 486 19.61 15.45 -21.43
N LEU A 487 18.34 15.22 -21.74
CA LEU A 487 17.85 14.09 -22.50
C LEU A 487 17.64 14.55 -23.94
N GLU A 488 18.39 13.99 -24.88
CA GLU A 488 18.41 14.47 -26.28
C GLU A 488 17.54 13.58 -27.19
N PRO A 489 16.86 14.15 -28.20
CA PRO A 489 16.14 13.36 -29.20
C PRO A 489 17.05 12.36 -29.89
N VAL A 490 16.54 11.15 -30.14
CA VAL A 490 17.29 10.18 -30.94
C VAL A 490 17.39 10.68 -32.38
N ALA A 491 18.59 10.69 -32.94
CA ALA A 491 18.79 11.01 -34.36
C ALA A 491 17.98 10.01 -35.19
N LYS A 492 17.11 10.52 -36.06
CA LYS A 492 16.34 9.69 -37.01
C LYS A 492 17.21 9.17 -38.14
#